data_AF-A0AAD7G3L2-F1
#
_entry.id   AF-A0AAD7G3L2-F1
#
_cell.length_a   1.000
_cell.length_b   1.000
_cell.length_c   1.000
_cell.angle_alpha   90.00
_cell.angle_beta   90.00
_cell.angle_gamma   90.00
#
_symmetry.space_group_name_H-M   'P 1'
#
loop_
_entity.id
_entity.type
_entity.pdbx_description
1 polymer ?
#
loop_
_entity_poly.entity_id
_entity_poly.type
_entity_poly.pdbx_seq_one_letter_code
_entity_poly.pdbx_strand_id
1 'polypeptide(L)'
;VFTNDDTFGTLLKEIIKFRIVDEVLGLSPVDWDSRYKASVVAGDSDTPAPPNSTAPLPFPLAVLEGPYRCPGYGADINLCQASPGLSRSANCTSLVANLNSTFPAELAAADLVWAWDKLAATYVTLSHFSGAVFNVTGWIANPTGNASAPFWASDAGLEGNVAEFVVSAAGVVGFGIRGGIWVAGSRGDANPMEGALQGATVEEKSEVWYDAVEKSQD
;
A
#
# COMPACT_ATOMS: atom_id res chain seq x y z
N VAL A 1 19.03 -4.66 20.30
CA VAL A 1 18.54 -3.86 19.16
C VAL A 1 17.15 -4.39 18.83
N PHE A 2 16.09 -3.77 19.35
CA PHE A 2 14.71 -4.29 19.20
C PHE A 2 13.65 -3.16 19.19
N THR A 3 13.89 -2.08 18.45
CA THR A 3 12.92 -0.96 18.39
C THR A 3 12.85 -0.27 17.03
N ASN A 4 13.30 -0.92 15.94
CA ASN A 4 13.08 -0.40 14.57
C ASN A 4 11.80 -0.98 13.92
N ASP A 5 11.08 -1.83 14.66
CA ASP A 5 9.77 -2.32 14.24
C ASP A 5 8.76 -1.17 14.38
N ASP A 6 8.31 -0.58 13.28
CA ASP A 6 7.34 0.53 13.31
C ASP A 6 5.90 0.03 13.55
N THR A 7 5.66 -1.28 13.44
CA THR A 7 4.35 -1.91 13.66
C THR A 7 4.14 -2.22 15.14
N PHE A 8 5.16 -2.75 15.82
CA PHE A 8 5.07 -3.16 17.22
C PHE A 8 6.08 -2.48 18.14
N GLY A 9 7.07 -1.77 17.63
CA GLY A 9 8.17 -1.20 18.41
C GLY A 9 7.75 -0.07 19.34
N THR A 10 6.75 0.74 18.96
CA THR A 10 6.14 1.74 19.85
C THR A 10 5.49 1.07 21.07
N LEU A 11 4.89 -0.10 20.86
CA LEU A 11 4.17 -0.85 21.89
C LEU A 11 5.12 -1.62 22.80
N LEU A 12 6.10 -2.30 22.21
CA LEU A 12 7.22 -2.90 22.92
C LEU A 12 7.94 -1.87 23.79
N LYS A 13 8.17 -0.66 23.27
CA LYS A 13 8.74 0.46 24.02
C LYS A 13 7.88 0.85 25.21
N GLU A 14 6.55 0.97 25.06
CA GLU A 14 5.67 1.32 26.18
C GLU A 14 5.57 0.20 27.22
N ILE A 15 5.50 -1.07 26.80
CA ILE A 15 5.51 -2.23 27.71
C ILE A 15 6.80 -2.24 28.55
N ILE A 16 7.95 -2.07 27.90
CA ILE A 16 9.25 -2.03 28.58
C ILE A 16 9.33 -0.81 29.51
N LYS A 17 8.90 0.37 29.05
CA LYS A 17 8.91 1.61 29.83
C LYS A 17 8.08 1.48 31.11
N PHE A 18 6.84 1.01 31.02
CA PHE A 18 5.99 0.84 32.21
C PHE A 18 6.46 -0.29 33.11
N ARG A 19 7.07 -1.36 32.56
CA ARG A 19 7.70 -2.38 33.37
C ARG A 19 8.84 -1.83 34.23
N ILE A 20 9.68 -0.97 33.66
CA ILE A 20 10.77 -0.30 34.39
C ILE A 20 10.20 0.64 35.46
N VAL A 21 9.15 1.40 35.14
CA VAL A 21 8.49 2.30 36.11
C VAL A 21 7.90 1.51 37.28
N ASP A 22 7.20 0.41 37.01
CA ASP A 22 6.63 -0.45 38.04
C ASP A 22 7.72 -1.00 38.96
N GLU A 23 8.84 -1.45 38.39
CA GLU A 23 9.97 -1.99 39.15
C GLU A 23 10.67 -0.94 40.00
N VAL A 24 10.94 0.25 39.45
CA VAL A 24 11.60 1.35 40.17
C VAL A 24 10.72 1.91 41.30
N LEU A 25 9.39 1.94 41.10
CA LEU A 25 8.44 2.44 42.09
C LEU A 25 7.93 1.36 43.05
N GLY A 26 8.38 0.11 42.90
CA GLY A 26 7.94 -1.02 43.72
C GLY A 26 6.45 -1.37 43.56
N LEU A 27 5.87 -1.04 42.41
CA LEU A 27 4.48 -1.33 42.08
C LEU A 27 4.35 -2.79 41.62
N SER A 28 3.14 -3.34 41.79
CA SER A 28 2.83 -4.66 41.22
C SER A 28 2.80 -4.55 39.70
N PRO A 29 3.61 -5.35 38.97
CA PRO A 29 3.69 -5.19 37.52
C PRO A 29 2.36 -5.44 36.84
N VAL A 30 1.97 -4.52 35.96
CA VAL A 30 0.76 -4.68 35.13
C VAL A 30 1.09 -5.54 33.91
N ASP A 31 0.25 -6.55 33.64
CA ASP A 31 0.35 -7.38 32.44
C ASP A 31 -0.17 -6.60 31.21
N TRP A 32 0.70 -5.76 30.68
CA TRP A 32 0.43 -4.97 29.48
C TRP A 32 0.38 -5.81 28.20
N ASP A 33 1.05 -6.96 28.15
CA ASP A 33 1.04 -7.86 27.00
C ASP A 33 -0.36 -8.45 26.76
N SER A 34 -0.98 -9.01 27.82
CA SER A 34 -2.34 -9.55 27.72
C SER A 34 -3.38 -8.46 27.44
N ARG A 35 -3.22 -7.28 28.05
CA ARG A 35 -4.11 -6.13 27.82
C ARG A 35 -4.04 -5.64 26.38
N TYR A 36 -2.83 -5.62 25.80
CA TYR A 36 -2.65 -5.18 24.43
C TYR A 36 -3.16 -6.20 23.41
N LYS A 37 -2.90 -7.49 23.63
CA LYS A 37 -3.50 -8.56 22.82
C LYS A 37 -5.02 -8.47 22.81
N ALA A 38 -5.63 -8.17 23.96
CA ALA A 38 -7.07 -7.94 24.05
C ALA A 38 -7.53 -6.68 23.29
N SER A 39 -6.76 -5.60 23.27
CA SER A 39 -7.11 -4.39 22.50
C SER A 39 -6.93 -4.54 21.00
N VAL A 40 -5.99 -5.36 20.53
CA VAL A 40 -5.84 -5.69 19.10
C VAL A 40 -7.00 -6.54 18.61
N VAL A 41 -7.40 -7.54 19.40
CA VAL A 41 -8.56 -8.40 19.08
C VAL A 41 -9.89 -7.62 19.15
N ALA A 42 -9.97 -6.60 20.02
CA ALA A 42 -11.12 -5.70 20.10
C ALA A 42 -11.04 -4.52 19.10
N GLY A 43 -9.92 -4.39 18.40
CA GLY A 43 -9.58 -3.28 17.51
C GLY A 43 -9.93 -3.51 16.05
N ASP A 44 -10.94 -4.35 15.75
CA ASP A 44 -11.75 -4.21 14.54
C ASP A 44 -12.57 -2.91 14.70
N SER A 45 -11.87 -1.77 14.62
CA SER A 45 -12.54 -0.49 14.49
C SER A 45 -13.04 -0.42 13.07
N ASP A 46 -14.36 -0.36 12.91
CA ASP A 46 -15.04 0.23 11.76
C ASP A 46 -14.32 1.50 11.35
N THR A 47 -13.36 1.40 10.42
CA THR A 47 -12.83 2.56 9.73
C THR A 47 -14.02 3.13 8.96
N PRO A 48 -14.43 4.39 9.20
CA PRO A 48 -15.54 4.97 8.46
C PRO A 48 -15.21 4.86 6.96
N ALA A 49 -16.09 4.21 6.20
CA ALA A 49 -15.92 4.10 4.76
C ALA A 49 -15.65 5.51 4.19
N PRO A 50 -14.55 5.72 3.45
CA PRO A 50 -14.23 7.03 2.91
C PRO A 50 -15.42 7.53 2.06
N PRO A 51 -15.64 8.85 1.99
CA PRO A 51 -16.81 9.41 1.31
C PRO A 51 -16.89 8.90 -0.12
N ASN A 52 -18.10 8.48 -0.55
CA ASN A 52 -18.37 7.98 -1.89
C ASN A 52 -17.85 8.96 -2.94
N SER A 53 -16.70 8.64 -3.50
CA SER A 53 -16.16 9.38 -4.61
C SER A 53 -16.51 8.65 -5.92
N THR A 54 -16.99 9.42 -6.89
CA THR A 54 -17.75 8.91 -8.05
C THR A 54 -17.41 9.58 -9.37
N ALA A 55 -16.37 10.44 -9.43
CA ALA A 55 -15.96 11.04 -10.69
C ALA A 55 -15.36 9.96 -11.60
N PRO A 56 -15.85 9.78 -12.84
CA PRO A 56 -15.34 8.75 -13.73
C PRO A 56 -13.88 9.00 -14.07
N LEU A 57 -13.15 7.93 -14.36
CA LEU A 57 -11.77 8.00 -14.85
C LEU A 57 -11.74 8.85 -16.14
N PRO A 58 -10.92 9.92 -16.22
CA PRO A 58 -10.94 10.84 -17.35
C PRO A 58 -10.27 10.27 -18.61
N PHE A 59 -9.73 9.06 -18.53
CA PHE A 59 -9.05 8.34 -19.60
C PHE A 59 -9.33 6.82 -19.48
N PRO A 60 -9.13 6.03 -20.55
CA PRO A 60 -9.32 4.58 -20.48
C PRO A 60 -8.30 3.91 -19.56
N LEU A 61 -8.73 3.01 -18.67
CA LEU A 61 -7.83 2.32 -17.72
C LEU A 61 -6.63 1.63 -18.40
N ALA A 62 -6.83 1.12 -19.61
CA ALA A 62 -5.80 0.43 -20.39
C ALA A 62 -4.58 1.31 -20.74
N VAL A 63 -4.74 2.64 -20.76
CA VAL A 63 -3.60 3.54 -21.04
C VAL A 63 -2.58 3.56 -19.90
N LEU A 64 -3.00 3.15 -18.69
CA LEU A 64 -2.15 3.13 -17.51
C LEU A 64 -1.28 1.87 -17.41
N GLU A 65 -1.58 0.82 -18.18
CA GLU A 65 -0.76 -0.40 -18.19
C GLU A 65 0.59 -0.12 -18.85
N GLY A 66 1.68 -0.54 -18.21
CA GLY A 66 3.02 -0.42 -18.75
C GLY A 66 4.12 -0.27 -17.68
N PRO A 67 5.36 -0.06 -18.14
CA PRO A 67 6.51 0.13 -17.27
C PRO A 67 6.52 1.53 -16.65
N TYR A 68 6.87 1.59 -15.37
CA TYR A 68 7.08 2.83 -14.63
C TYR A 68 8.38 2.76 -13.84
N ARG A 69 9.03 3.90 -13.69
CA ARG A 69 10.33 4.01 -13.04
C ARG A 69 10.28 5.00 -11.89
N CYS A 70 10.81 4.58 -10.75
CA CYS A 70 11.16 5.48 -9.65
C CYS A 70 12.63 5.24 -9.28
N PRO A 71 13.54 6.19 -9.56
CA PRO A 71 14.96 6.02 -9.26
C PRO A 71 15.24 5.68 -7.78
N GLY A 72 14.39 6.14 -6.86
CA GLY A 72 14.50 5.84 -5.42
C GLY A 72 14.23 4.38 -5.06
N TYR A 73 13.47 3.64 -5.88
CA TYR A 73 13.11 2.23 -5.62
C TYR A 73 13.85 1.24 -6.52
N GLY A 74 14.81 1.72 -7.32
CA GLY A 74 15.68 0.87 -8.12
C GLY A 74 15.02 0.44 -9.43
N ALA A 75 14.65 -0.84 -9.51
CA ALA A 75 14.16 -1.44 -10.75
C ALA A 75 12.78 -0.90 -11.15
N ASP A 76 12.53 -0.87 -12.45
CA ASP A 76 11.24 -0.47 -13.02
C ASP A 76 10.15 -1.46 -12.60
N ILE A 77 8.97 -0.92 -12.27
CA ILE A 77 7.77 -1.71 -12.02
C ILE A 77 6.97 -1.84 -13.31
N ASN A 78 6.18 -2.90 -13.41
CA ASN A 78 5.25 -3.06 -14.53
C ASN A 78 3.82 -3.09 -13.98
N LEU A 79 3.07 -2.02 -14.25
CA LEU A 79 1.69 -1.87 -13.81
C LEU A 79 0.76 -2.58 -14.78
N CYS A 80 -0.08 -3.47 -14.28
CA CYS A 80 -0.89 -4.39 -15.05
C CYS A 80 -2.37 -4.26 -14.71
N GLN A 81 -3.27 -4.40 -15.69
CA GLN A 81 -4.70 -4.47 -15.39
C GLN A 81 -5.08 -5.79 -14.71
N ALA A 82 -5.78 -5.71 -13.58
CA ALA A 82 -6.14 -6.86 -12.74
C ALA A 82 -7.26 -7.74 -13.34
N SER A 83 -8.20 -7.15 -14.07
CA SER A 83 -9.30 -7.88 -14.71
C SER A 83 -8.77 -8.94 -15.68
N PRO A 84 -9.31 -10.17 -15.78
CA PRO A 84 -8.86 -11.14 -16.78
C PRO A 84 -9.44 -10.82 -18.18
N GLY A 85 -8.67 -11.08 -19.25
CA GLY A 85 -9.19 -11.10 -20.64
C GLY A 85 -8.80 -9.95 -21.58
N LEU A 86 -7.98 -8.99 -21.17
CA LEU A 86 -7.39 -7.99 -22.08
C LEU A 86 -6.08 -8.50 -22.68
N SER A 87 -5.74 -8.01 -23.88
CA SER A 87 -4.46 -8.28 -24.53
C SER A 87 -3.35 -7.63 -23.72
N ARG A 88 -2.68 -8.42 -22.87
CA ARG A 88 -1.64 -7.99 -21.94
C ARG A 88 -0.25 -8.37 -22.43
N SER A 89 0.76 -7.69 -21.91
CA SER A 89 2.14 -8.18 -21.98
C SER A 89 2.28 -9.56 -21.32
N ALA A 90 3.29 -10.34 -21.72
CA ALA A 90 3.57 -11.66 -21.13
C ALA A 90 3.84 -11.56 -19.61
N ASN A 91 4.48 -10.46 -19.18
CA ASN A 91 4.76 -10.17 -17.78
C ASN A 91 3.47 -9.96 -16.98
N CYS A 92 2.54 -9.15 -17.50
CA CYS A 92 1.25 -8.93 -16.85
C CYS A 92 0.37 -10.18 -16.82
N THR A 93 0.44 -11.00 -17.87
CA THR A 93 -0.29 -12.28 -17.91
C THR A 93 0.18 -13.22 -16.79
N SER A 94 1.50 -13.36 -16.62
CA SER A 94 2.07 -14.21 -15.58
C SER A 94 1.78 -13.68 -14.17
N LEU A 95 1.87 -12.36 -13.97
CA LEU A 95 1.56 -11.72 -12.69
C LEU A 95 0.10 -11.97 -12.29
N VAL A 96 -0.85 -11.57 -13.12
CA VAL A 96 -2.30 -11.70 -12.84
C VAL A 96 -2.67 -13.17 -12.60
N ALA A 97 -2.11 -14.11 -13.36
CA ALA A 97 -2.36 -15.54 -13.15
C ALA A 97 -1.87 -16.02 -11.77
N ASN A 98 -0.67 -15.61 -11.35
CA ASN A 98 -0.11 -15.97 -10.04
C ASN A 98 -0.92 -15.35 -8.89
N LEU A 99 -1.34 -14.10 -9.04
CA LEU A 99 -2.14 -13.43 -8.02
C LEU A 99 -3.54 -14.03 -7.92
N ASN A 100 -4.14 -14.41 -9.04
CA ASN A 100 -5.45 -15.06 -9.04
C ASN A 100 -5.42 -16.43 -8.35
N SER A 101 -4.28 -17.14 -8.33
CA SER A 101 -4.13 -18.37 -7.54
C SER A 101 -3.78 -18.13 -6.07
N THR A 102 -3.27 -16.94 -5.71
CA THR A 102 -2.76 -16.66 -4.36
C THR A 102 -3.73 -15.81 -3.53
N PHE A 103 -4.35 -14.80 -4.11
CA PHE A 103 -5.29 -13.87 -3.46
C PHE A 103 -6.41 -13.42 -4.45
N PRO A 104 -7.29 -14.34 -4.86
CA PRO A 104 -8.31 -14.06 -5.88
C PRO A 104 -9.30 -12.97 -5.48
N ALA A 105 -9.61 -12.82 -4.19
CA ALA A 105 -10.60 -11.85 -3.72
C ALA A 105 -10.05 -10.41 -3.82
N GLU A 106 -8.80 -10.22 -3.41
CA GLU A 106 -8.08 -8.96 -3.41
C GLU A 106 -7.82 -8.51 -4.86
N LEU A 107 -7.46 -9.44 -5.75
CA LEU A 107 -7.31 -9.16 -7.16
C LEU A 107 -8.64 -8.81 -7.84
N ALA A 108 -9.74 -9.46 -7.46
CA ALA A 108 -11.07 -9.19 -8.03
C ALA A 108 -11.60 -7.80 -7.69
N ALA A 109 -11.14 -7.22 -6.57
CA ALA A 109 -11.49 -5.85 -6.16
C ALA A 109 -10.61 -4.77 -6.80
N ALA A 110 -9.51 -5.15 -7.47
CA ALA A 110 -8.52 -4.22 -8.00
C ALA A 110 -8.76 -3.87 -9.48
N ASP A 111 -8.34 -2.68 -9.89
CA ASP A 111 -8.26 -2.25 -11.28
C ASP A 111 -6.87 -2.49 -11.87
N LEU A 112 -5.83 -2.15 -11.09
CA LEU A 112 -4.43 -2.28 -11.48
C LEU A 112 -3.63 -2.99 -10.39
N VAL A 113 -2.54 -3.64 -10.79
CA VAL A 113 -1.67 -4.38 -9.89
C VAL A 113 -0.23 -4.38 -10.39
N TRP A 114 0.72 -4.37 -9.46
CA TRP A 114 2.13 -4.66 -9.77
C TRP A 114 2.80 -5.43 -8.65
N ALA A 115 3.89 -6.12 -8.99
CA ALA A 115 4.82 -6.65 -8.01
C ALA A 115 5.77 -5.52 -7.61
N TRP A 116 5.79 -5.18 -6.31
CA TRP A 116 6.71 -4.17 -5.81
C TRP A 116 8.02 -4.80 -5.38
N ASP A 117 7.97 -5.99 -4.74
CA ASP A 117 9.12 -6.70 -4.13
C ASP A 117 10.16 -5.75 -3.48
N LYS A 118 9.65 -4.68 -2.90
CA LYS A 118 10.34 -3.54 -2.32
C LYS A 118 9.36 -2.99 -1.31
N LEU A 119 9.86 -2.32 -0.28
CA LEU A 119 9.07 -1.92 0.88
C LEU A 119 8.48 -3.12 1.63
N ALA A 120 7.76 -2.84 2.72
CA ALA A 120 7.06 -3.83 3.53
C ALA A 120 5.87 -4.50 2.80
N ALA A 121 5.86 -4.55 1.45
CA ALA A 121 4.83 -5.16 0.62
C ALA A 121 5.45 -5.97 -0.53
N THR A 122 4.84 -7.10 -0.89
CA THR A 122 5.23 -7.91 -2.05
C THR A 122 4.51 -7.44 -3.32
N TYR A 123 3.22 -7.14 -3.19
CA TYR A 123 2.35 -6.70 -4.26
C TYR A 123 1.57 -5.45 -3.85
N VAL A 124 1.19 -4.64 -4.83
CA VAL A 124 0.34 -3.48 -4.60
C VAL A 124 -0.80 -3.50 -5.61
N THR A 125 -2.01 -3.27 -5.12
CA THR A 125 -3.23 -3.16 -5.92
C THR A 125 -3.76 -1.73 -5.86
N LEU A 126 -4.27 -1.24 -7.00
CA LEU A 126 -4.96 0.03 -7.10
C LEU A 126 -6.42 -0.20 -7.43
N SER A 127 -7.29 0.47 -6.70
CA SER A 127 -8.74 0.48 -6.96
C SER A 127 -9.18 1.91 -7.22
N HIS A 128 -9.88 2.16 -8.31
CA HIS A 128 -10.33 3.48 -8.72
C HIS A 128 -11.17 4.12 -7.62
N PHE A 129 -10.88 5.38 -7.32
CA PHE A 129 -11.59 6.15 -6.30
C PHE A 129 -12.26 7.40 -6.87
N SER A 130 -11.50 8.29 -7.52
CA SER A 130 -12.05 9.56 -8.07
C SER A 130 -11.22 10.09 -9.21
N GLY A 131 -11.82 10.37 -10.38
CA GLY A 131 -11.08 11.01 -11.46
C GLY A 131 -9.81 10.20 -11.75
N ALA A 132 -8.62 10.80 -11.62
CA ALA A 132 -7.33 10.14 -11.79
C ALA A 132 -6.71 9.54 -10.50
N VAL A 133 -7.49 9.44 -9.41
CA VAL A 133 -7.07 8.98 -8.07
C VAL A 133 -7.55 7.57 -7.81
N PHE A 134 -6.68 6.76 -7.24
CA PHE A 134 -6.89 5.36 -6.87
C PHE A 134 -6.50 5.13 -5.40
N ASN A 135 -7.24 4.27 -4.71
CA ASN A 135 -6.85 3.75 -3.41
C ASN A 135 -5.71 2.74 -3.58
N VAL A 136 -4.73 2.81 -2.69
CA VAL A 136 -3.56 1.92 -2.67
C VAL A 136 -3.75 0.89 -1.57
N THR A 137 -3.59 -0.38 -1.92
CA THR A 137 -3.53 -1.47 -0.94
C THR A 137 -2.28 -2.31 -1.19
N GLY A 138 -1.50 -2.55 -0.14
CA GLY A 138 -0.29 -3.37 -0.20
C GLY A 138 -0.52 -4.74 0.40
N TRP A 139 0.10 -5.75 -0.18
CA TRP A 139 -0.04 -7.15 0.21
C TRP A 139 1.32 -7.79 0.42
N ILE A 140 1.49 -8.47 1.56
CA ILE A 140 2.67 -9.32 1.83
C ILE A 140 2.29 -10.76 1.51
N ALA A 141 3.05 -11.41 0.64
CA ALA A 141 2.90 -12.83 0.38
C ALA A 141 3.73 -13.65 1.37
N ASN A 142 3.04 -14.36 2.25
CA ASN A 142 3.64 -15.16 3.31
C ASN A 142 3.58 -16.65 2.94
N PRO A 143 4.67 -17.42 3.13
CA PRO A 143 4.65 -18.85 2.86
C PRO A 143 3.76 -19.59 3.87
N THR A 144 3.02 -20.60 3.41
CA THR A 144 2.16 -21.44 4.27
C THR A 144 2.82 -22.78 4.65
N GLY A 145 3.86 -23.19 3.92
CA GLY A 145 4.43 -24.54 4.02
C GLY A 145 3.58 -25.65 3.38
N ASN A 146 2.48 -25.32 2.68
CA ASN A 146 1.63 -26.27 1.97
C ASN A 146 1.83 -26.15 0.45
N ALA A 147 2.29 -27.21 -0.22
CA ALA A 147 2.54 -27.20 -1.66
C ALA A 147 1.30 -26.90 -2.52
N SER A 148 0.09 -27.21 -2.04
CA SER A 148 -1.16 -26.95 -2.76
C SER A 148 -1.71 -25.53 -2.57
N ALA A 149 -1.18 -24.79 -1.60
CA ALA A 149 -1.52 -23.39 -1.33
C ALA A 149 -0.28 -22.67 -0.78
N PRO A 150 0.78 -22.51 -1.58
CA PRO A 150 2.13 -22.21 -1.08
C PRO A 150 2.26 -20.86 -0.37
N PHE A 151 1.34 -19.92 -0.65
CA PHE A 151 1.35 -18.59 -0.10
C PHE A 151 -0.05 -18.16 0.36
N TRP A 152 -0.10 -17.24 1.33
CA TRP A 152 -1.28 -16.48 1.71
C TRP A 152 -0.93 -14.99 1.78
N ALA A 153 -1.90 -14.10 1.58
CA ALA A 153 -1.68 -12.66 1.59
C ALA A 153 -2.10 -12.03 2.93
N SER A 154 -1.26 -11.18 3.50
CA SER A 154 -1.63 -10.28 4.59
C SER A 154 -1.56 -8.83 4.15
N ASP A 155 -2.37 -7.96 4.75
CA ASP A 155 -2.31 -6.52 4.53
C ASP A 155 -0.94 -5.95 4.95
N ALA A 156 -0.37 -5.07 4.14
CA ALA A 156 0.93 -4.42 4.36
C ALA A 156 0.83 -3.07 5.12
N GLY A 157 -0.36 -2.68 5.56
CA GLY A 157 -0.63 -1.43 6.28
C GLY A 157 -0.67 -0.18 5.40
N LEU A 158 -0.85 -0.33 4.07
CA LEU A 158 -0.91 0.79 3.14
C LEU A 158 -2.31 1.43 3.03
N GLU A 159 -3.28 0.97 3.82
CA GLU A 159 -4.62 1.57 3.86
C GLU A 159 -4.57 3.09 4.12
N GLY A 160 -5.38 3.84 3.40
CA GLY A 160 -5.42 5.31 3.44
C GLY A 160 -4.45 6.01 2.47
N ASN A 161 -3.54 5.27 1.84
CA ASN A 161 -2.70 5.80 0.76
C ASN A 161 -3.49 5.90 -0.55
N VAL A 162 -3.16 6.90 -1.35
CA VAL A 162 -3.75 7.12 -2.68
C VAL A 162 -2.67 7.31 -3.74
N ALA A 163 -2.93 6.80 -4.93
CA ALA A 163 -2.15 7.03 -6.13
C ALA A 163 -2.90 7.97 -7.06
N GLU A 164 -2.25 9.01 -7.58
CA GLU A 164 -2.83 9.94 -8.54
C GLU A 164 -2.02 9.96 -9.85
N PHE A 165 -2.71 9.72 -10.97
CA PHE A 165 -2.11 9.68 -12.30
C PHE A 165 -2.14 11.04 -12.97
N VAL A 166 -1.06 11.36 -13.67
CA VAL A 166 -0.97 12.52 -14.57
C VAL A 166 -0.93 12.01 -16.00
N VAL A 167 -1.94 12.37 -16.79
CA VAL A 167 -2.03 12.05 -18.21
C VAL A 167 -2.11 13.34 -19.01
N SER A 168 -1.21 13.48 -19.98
CA SER A 168 -1.13 14.61 -20.89
C SER A 168 -1.64 14.23 -22.28
N ALA A 169 -1.72 15.22 -23.19
CA ALA A 169 -2.05 14.94 -24.59
C ALA A 169 -1.02 14.02 -25.29
N ALA A 170 0.22 13.96 -24.79
CA ALA A 170 1.27 13.11 -25.33
C ALA A 170 1.26 11.67 -24.75
N GLY A 171 0.45 11.41 -23.72
CA GLY A 171 0.40 10.13 -23.02
C GLY A 171 0.49 10.27 -21.51
N VAL A 172 0.61 9.12 -20.82
CA VAL A 172 0.80 9.06 -19.38
C VAL A 172 2.16 9.67 -19.04
N VAL A 173 2.18 10.62 -18.11
CA VAL A 173 3.41 11.25 -17.61
C VAL A 173 3.97 10.41 -16.47
N GLY A 174 3.11 9.99 -15.55
CA GLY A 174 3.50 9.24 -14.37
C GLY A 174 2.37 9.19 -13.35
N PHE A 175 2.68 8.66 -12.18
CA PHE A 175 1.78 8.71 -11.03
C PHE A 175 2.53 8.88 -9.72
N GLY A 176 1.84 9.46 -8.76
CA GLY A 176 2.39 9.75 -7.45
C GLY A 176 1.59 9.10 -6.34
N ILE A 177 2.28 8.51 -5.36
CA ILE A 177 1.67 7.94 -4.14
C ILE A 177 1.83 8.96 -3.00
N ARG A 178 0.75 9.14 -2.25
CA ARG A 178 0.70 9.95 -1.01
C ARG A 178 -0.18 9.28 0.03
N GLY A 179 -0.02 9.67 1.28
CA GLY A 179 -0.86 9.21 2.39
C GLY A 179 -0.07 8.75 3.61
N GLY A 180 1.21 9.09 3.69
CA GLY A 180 2.06 8.76 4.83
C GLY A 180 2.83 7.47 4.64
N ILE A 181 3.16 7.09 3.40
CA ILE A 181 3.85 5.81 3.13
C ILE A 181 5.23 5.71 3.80
N TRP A 182 5.84 6.86 4.12
CA TRP A 182 7.13 6.97 4.83
C TRP A 182 6.99 7.46 6.28
N VAL A 183 5.76 7.70 6.76
CA VAL A 183 5.46 8.33 8.04
C VAL A 183 6.12 9.70 8.22
N ALA A 184 5.49 10.73 7.64
CA ALA A 184 5.65 12.13 8.06
C ALA A 184 4.27 12.74 8.39
N GLY A 185 3.61 12.17 9.40
CA GLY A 185 2.31 12.63 9.90
C GLY A 185 1.67 11.52 10.74
N SER A 186 1.38 11.81 12.01
CA SER A 186 0.86 10.87 12.99
C SER A 186 -0.41 10.16 12.49
N ARG A 187 -0.43 8.82 12.52
CA ARG A 187 -1.70 8.05 12.57
C ARG A 187 -2.43 8.45 13.85
N GLY A 188 -3.27 9.49 13.80
CA GLY A 188 -3.98 10.00 14.97
C GLY A 188 -4.51 11.42 14.81
N ASP A 189 -3.94 12.22 13.90
CA ASP A 189 -4.49 13.52 13.57
C ASP A 189 -5.61 13.32 12.54
N ALA A 190 -6.79 13.88 12.81
CA ALA A 190 -8.05 13.64 12.10
C ALA A 190 -8.07 14.10 10.63
N ASN A 191 -6.92 14.26 10.00
CA ASN A 191 -6.77 14.53 8.59
C ASN A 191 -5.34 14.11 8.13
N PRO A 192 -5.12 12.86 7.66
CA PRO A 192 -3.81 12.44 7.13
C PRO A 192 -3.36 13.24 5.90
N MET A 193 -4.21 14.13 5.37
CA MET A 193 -3.88 15.12 4.33
C MET A 193 -3.18 16.39 4.85
N GLU A 194 -3.14 16.66 6.16
CA GLU A 194 -2.65 17.96 6.68
C GLU A 194 -1.12 18.05 6.83
N GLY A 195 -0.41 16.93 6.67
CA GLY A 195 1.05 16.88 6.50
C GLY A 195 1.50 16.85 5.03
N ALA A 196 0.59 17.09 4.08
CA ALA A 196 0.85 16.95 2.65
C ALA A 196 2.11 17.73 2.22
N LEU A 197 3.02 17.03 1.54
CA LEU A 197 4.12 17.65 0.81
C LEU A 197 3.58 18.86 0.03
N GLN A 198 4.15 20.03 0.29
CA GLN A 198 3.69 21.26 -0.32
C GLN A 198 4.23 21.36 -1.74
N GLY A 199 3.31 21.45 -2.71
CA GLY A 199 3.63 21.50 -4.12
C GLY A 199 2.46 22.04 -4.94
N ALA A 200 2.73 22.52 -6.15
CA ALA A 200 1.71 22.89 -7.12
C ALA A 200 1.28 21.68 -7.97
N THR A 201 2.20 20.73 -8.21
CA THR A 201 1.97 19.55 -9.06
C THR A 201 1.65 18.30 -8.25
N VAL A 202 1.15 17.25 -8.93
CA VAL A 202 0.97 15.92 -8.31
C VAL A 202 2.31 15.37 -7.85
N GLU A 203 3.34 15.46 -8.70
CA GLU A 203 4.71 15.02 -8.40
C GLU A 203 5.27 15.68 -7.12
N GLU A 204 5.17 17.00 -7.00
CA GLU A 204 5.68 17.74 -5.83
C GLU A 204 4.94 17.39 -4.53
N LYS A 205 3.67 16.97 -4.63
CA LYS A 205 2.85 16.53 -3.49
C LYS A 205 3.03 15.04 -3.16
N SER A 206 3.80 14.32 -3.96
CA SER A 206 3.91 12.86 -3.86
C SER A 206 5.12 12.45 -3.04
N GLU A 207 4.89 11.48 -2.15
CA GLU A 207 5.94 10.86 -1.34
C GLU A 207 6.77 9.87 -2.16
N VAL A 208 6.13 9.27 -3.16
CA VAL A 208 6.79 8.43 -4.17
C VAL A 208 6.26 8.84 -5.52
N TRP A 209 7.16 9.17 -6.44
CA TRP A 209 6.82 9.47 -7.83
C TRP A 209 7.37 8.40 -8.78
N TYR A 210 6.51 7.96 -9.69
CA TYR A 210 6.82 7.01 -10.74
C TYR A 210 6.63 7.68 -12.10
N ASP A 211 7.71 7.82 -12.85
CA ASP A 211 7.70 8.26 -14.24
C ASP A 211 7.21 7.11 -15.14
N ALA A 212 6.32 7.42 -16.09
CA ALA A 212 5.98 6.47 -17.14
C ALA A 212 7.19 6.28 -18.06
N VAL A 213 7.52 5.02 -18.36
CA VAL A 213 8.60 4.69 -19.31
C VAL A 213 7.98 4.45 -20.69
N GLU A 214 8.62 4.94 -21.74
CA GLU A 214 8.19 4.64 -23.11
C GLU A 214 8.15 3.11 -23.32
N LYS A 215 7.04 2.61 -23.84
CA LYS A 215 6.89 1.20 -24.20
C LYS A 215 7.87 0.92 -25.34
N SER A 216 8.91 0.13 -25.09
CA SER A 216 9.76 -0.37 -26.18
C SER A 216 8.87 -1.15 -27.15
N GLN A 217 8.89 -0.74 -28.43
CA GLN A 217 8.28 -1.51 -29.50
C GLN A 217 9.18 -2.72 -29.77
N ASP A 218 8.92 -3.82 -29.07
CA ASP A 218 9.45 -5.15 -29.43
C ASP A 218 8.49 -5.85 -30.40
#